data_AF-A0A3C1ZUZ8-F1
#
_entry.id   AF-A0A3C1ZUZ8-F1
#
_cell.length_a   1.000
_cell.length_b   1.000
_cell.length_c   1.000
_cell.angle_alpha   90.00
_cell.angle_beta   90.00
_cell.angle_gamma   90.00
#
_symmetry.space_group_name_H-M   'P 1'
#
loop_
_entity.id
_entity.type
_entity.pdbx_description
1 polymer ?
#
loop_
_entity_poly.entity_id
_entity_poly.type
_entity_poly.pdbx_seq_one_letter_code
_entity_poly.pdbx_strand_id
1 'polypeptide(L)'
;MLIQPDQTYNGTLYVHHGGNPTFDYKDIELIAKPACQVDSYWERHDVYDTLAMSVYYHKPVSPIELSTDLDTWYVIADADDTDDTNDEVVTVKLSGYDVYQQDHALKEVILEYKGENSTVWTRMFNATNGETAVSIDTLRKYYEQKFNVYPDPLYPFVWDISGLDMQDGTYQIRAMVVHPNGSFAYSDVLTGAIDRTQPRLLNLPEPADGLWSAGDPIVIEFDEDINDTEFLSTSAHWQVYVIDFAGDTTFLDYDADFPGLSDYEVRASGNAITFVIDDDKLKEYDGYGAGIRTTGIYDYWGNPSYWPMYEWNFVIDYFKRTPSPVSLVGPGDNWLVNSLLVGEANTLNFVITDYDLFEASTSLDSITLEYQRADETWWTQVNVLTRDQLQANYATYGLSGQGALDTLRWGTVDTADGEYQ
;
A
#
# COMPACT_ATOMS: atom_id res chain seq x y z
N MET A 1 52.38 -52.76 -36.85
CA MET A 1 53.48 -52.04 -37.55
C MET A 1 54.77 -52.39 -36.83
N LEU A 2 55.76 -52.95 -37.53
CA LEU A 2 57.06 -53.27 -36.92
C LEU A 2 57.95 -52.02 -37.04
N ILE A 3 58.34 -51.43 -35.92
CA ILE A 3 59.25 -50.29 -35.87
C ILE A 3 60.68 -50.86 -35.91
N GLN A 4 61.48 -50.45 -36.90
CA GLN A 4 62.87 -50.89 -37.03
C GLN A 4 63.74 -50.23 -35.94
N PRO A 5 64.85 -50.86 -35.51
CA PRO A 5 65.82 -50.23 -34.60
C PRO A 5 66.27 -48.86 -35.12
N ASP A 6 66.52 -47.94 -34.19
CA ASP A 6 67.02 -46.57 -34.46
C ASP A 6 66.13 -45.68 -35.34
N GLN A 7 64.84 -46.01 -35.48
CA GLN A 7 63.84 -45.15 -36.13
C GLN A 7 62.87 -44.53 -35.13
N THR A 8 62.73 -43.20 -35.19
CA THR A 8 61.67 -42.47 -34.46
C THR A 8 60.36 -42.54 -35.24
N TYR A 9 59.28 -42.91 -34.56
CA TYR A 9 57.92 -42.81 -35.09
C TYR A 9 57.16 -41.71 -34.39
N ASN A 10 56.63 -40.75 -35.15
CA ASN A 10 55.77 -39.70 -34.63
C ASN A 10 54.31 -40.04 -34.91
N GLY A 11 53.48 -40.06 -33.87
CA GLY A 11 52.04 -40.21 -33.97
C GLY A 11 51.33 -39.00 -33.36
N THR A 12 50.16 -38.66 -33.89
CA THR A 12 49.26 -37.67 -33.28
C THR A 12 48.12 -38.42 -32.61
N LEU A 13 47.91 -38.16 -31.32
CA LEU A 13 46.76 -38.65 -30.59
C LEU A 13 45.64 -37.61 -30.66
N TYR A 14 44.46 -38.02 -31.11
CA TYR A 14 43.24 -37.22 -31.06
C TYR A 14 42.36 -37.76 -29.94
N VAL A 15 41.98 -36.89 -29.00
CA VAL A 15 41.09 -37.26 -27.88
C VAL A 15 39.79 -36.47 -28.04
N HIS A 16 38.68 -37.18 -28.20
CA HIS A 16 37.35 -36.60 -28.32
C HIS A 16 36.51 -36.96 -27.11
N HIS A 17 35.67 -36.02 -26.66
CA HIS A 17 34.72 -36.29 -25.58
C HIS A 17 33.69 -37.30 -26.08
N GLY A 18 33.54 -38.42 -25.37
CA GLY A 18 32.66 -39.52 -25.77
C GLY A 18 31.17 -39.28 -25.50
N GLY A 19 30.76 -38.07 -25.10
CA GLY A 19 29.37 -37.76 -24.73
C GLY A 19 28.95 -38.26 -23.34
N ASN A 20 29.89 -38.66 -22.49
CA ASN A 20 29.66 -39.05 -21.10
C ASN A 20 29.62 -37.78 -20.21
N PRO A 21 28.78 -37.68 -19.15
CA PRO A 21 28.81 -36.57 -18.18
C PRO A 21 30.17 -36.30 -17.51
N THR A 22 31.17 -37.18 -17.64
CA THR A 22 32.51 -36.92 -17.13
C THR A 22 33.31 -35.96 -18.02
N PHE A 23 33.80 -34.87 -17.43
CA PHE A 23 34.62 -33.85 -18.11
C PHE A 23 36.10 -33.88 -17.73
N ASP A 24 36.44 -34.46 -16.57
CA ASP A 24 37.81 -34.52 -16.06
C ASP A 24 38.32 -35.96 -16.11
N TYR A 25 39.32 -36.23 -16.96
CA TYR A 25 39.98 -37.53 -17.06
C TYR A 25 41.41 -37.38 -16.58
N LYS A 26 41.63 -37.76 -15.32
CA LYS A 26 42.94 -37.69 -14.67
C LYS A 26 43.67 -39.02 -14.83
N ASP A 27 45.00 -38.97 -14.71
CA ASP A 27 45.85 -40.15 -14.60
C ASP A 27 45.68 -41.17 -15.75
N ILE A 28 45.49 -40.67 -16.97
CA ILE A 28 45.50 -41.51 -18.18
C ILE A 28 46.95 -41.90 -18.45
N GLU A 29 47.22 -43.20 -18.48
CA GLU A 29 48.54 -43.75 -18.83
C GLU A 29 48.53 -44.35 -20.24
N LEU A 30 49.40 -43.85 -21.10
CA LEU A 30 49.69 -44.45 -22.40
C LEU A 30 50.97 -45.27 -22.29
N ILE A 31 50.84 -46.58 -22.43
CA ILE A 31 51.96 -47.51 -22.28
C ILE A 31 52.43 -47.98 -23.65
N ALA A 32 53.69 -47.72 -23.98
CA ALA A 32 54.35 -48.25 -25.17
C ALA A 32 55.13 -49.51 -24.81
N LYS A 33 54.66 -50.68 -25.29
CA LYS A 33 55.32 -51.97 -25.06
C LYS A 33 55.57 -52.77 -26.34
N PRO A 34 56.65 -53.57 -26.42
CA PRO A 34 56.91 -54.46 -27.56
C PRO A 34 55.80 -55.51 -27.75
N ALA A 35 55.39 -55.74 -29.00
CA ALA A 35 54.29 -56.66 -29.33
C ALA A 35 54.56 -58.13 -28.97
N CYS A 36 55.83 -58.54 -28.86
CA CYS A 36 56.22 -59.91 -28.51
C CYS A 36 56.11 -60.21 -27.02
N GLN A 37 55.81 -59.21 -26.19
CA GLN A 37 55.62 -59.38 -24.75
C GLN A 37 54.16 -59.72 -24.47
N VAL A 38 53.78 -60.96 -24.76
CA VAL A 38 52.46 -61.53 -24.48
C VAL A 38 52.62 -62.44 -23.24
N ASP A 39 51.80 -62.21 -22.22
CA ASP A 39 51.54 -63.13 -21.10
C ASP A 39 52.67 -63.41 -20.07
N SER A 40 53.34 -62.39 -19.53
CA SER A 40 54.06 -62.58 -18.25
C SER A 40 53.58 -61.58 -17.20
N TYR A 41 52.95 -62.10 -16.16
CA TYR A 41 52.45 -61.43 -14.94
C TYR A 41 53.49 -60.58 -14.17
N TRP A 42 54.74 -60.56 -14.65
CA TRP A 42 55.85 -59.76 -14.16
C TRP A 42 56.31 -58.84 -15.30
N GLU A 43 55.54 -57.78 -15.53
CA GLU A 43 55.92 -56.71 -16.43
C GLU A 43 57.24 -56.12 -15.93
N ARG A 44 58.32 -56.38 -16.68
CA ARG A 44 59.64 -55.83 -16.39
C ARG A 44 59.61 -54.35 -16.79
N HIS A 45 59.62 -53.46 -15.79
CA HIS A 45 59.56 -51.99 -15.93
C HIS A 45 60.68 -51.41 -16.83
N ASP A 46 61.70 -52.20 -17.17
CA ASP A 46 62.85 -51.86 -17.99
C ASP A 46 62.60 -51.96 -19.51
N VAL A 47 61.42 -52.40 -19.97
CA VAL A 47 61.13 -52.63 -21.41
C VAL A 47 59.88 -51.95 -21.95
N TYR A 48 59.18 -51.16 -21.14
CA TYR A 48 58.10 -50.28 -21.60
C TYR A 48 58.31 -48.87 -21.07
N ASP A 49 57.70 -47.91 -21.77
CA ASP A 49 57.67 -46.51 -21.35
C ASP A 49 56.22 -46.07 -21.19
N THR A 50 55.97 -45.20 -20.22
CA THR A 50 54.62 -44.73 -19.87
C THR A 50 54.57 -43.22 -19.96
N LEU A 51 53.62 -42.72 -20.74
CA LEU A 51 53.27 -41.30 -20.77
C LEU A 51 52.00 -41.09 -19.95
N ALA A 52 52.14 -40.40 -18.82
CA ALA A 52 51.01 -39.93 -18.05
C ALA A 52 50.43 -38.65 -18.67
N MET A 53 49.12 -38.58 -18.79
CA MET A 53 48.41 -37.39 -19.25
C MET A 53 47.08 -37.21 -18.52
N SER A 54 46.52 -36.00 -18.61
CA SER A 54 45.18 -35.71 -18.14
C SER A 54 44.48 -34.83 -19.15
N VAL A 55 43.17 -35.03 -19.29
CA VAL A 55 42.33 -34.34 -20.27
C VAL A 55 41.16 -33.69 -19.54
N TYR A 56 40.97 -32.40 -19.79
CA TYR A 56 39.91 -31.59 -19.19
C TYR A 56 39.04 -30.99 -20.28
N TYR A 57 37.76 -31.32 -20.27
CA TYR A 57 36.76 -30.77 -21.19
C TYR A 57 36.05 -29.58 -20.57
N HIS A 58 35.53 -28.68 -21.42
CA HIS A 58 34.69 -27.57 -20.96
C HIS A 58 33.37 -28.11 -20.40
N LYS A 59 33.12 -27.81 -19.12
CA LYS A 59 31.86 -28.11 -18.45
C LYS A 59 30.77 -27.11 -18.88
N PRO A 60 29.50 -27.52 -18.92
CA PRO A 60 28.37 -26.60 -19.03
C PRO A 60 28.28 -25.66 -17.81
N VAL A 61 27.54 -24.56 -17.97
CA VAL A 61 27.22 -23.63 -16.87
C VAL A 61 26.36 -24.34 -15.84
N SER A 62 26.67 -24.18 -14.55
CA SER A 62 25.84 -24.74 -13.48
C SER A 62 24.40 -24.25 -13.56
N PRO A 63 23.40 -25.14 -13.35
CA PRO A 63 22.03 -24.70 -13.12
C PRO A 63 21.95 -23.87 -11.82
N ILE A 64 20.88 -23.10 -11.69
CA ILE A 64 20.56 -22.32 -10.50
C ILE A 64 19.05 -22.18 -10.38
N GLU A 65 18.57 -22.30 -9.16
CA GLU A 65 17.18 -22.07 -8.79
C GLU A 65 17.13 -21.03 -7.68
N LEU A 66 16.05 -20.25 -7.71
CA LEU A 66 15.77 -19.19 -6.74
C LEU A 66 14.46 -19.53 -6.03
N SER A 67 14.47 -19.49 -4.70
CA SER A 67 13.27 -19.65 -3.88
C SER A 67 13.28 -18.72 -2.68
N THR A 68 12.12 -18.51 -2.08
CA THR A 68 11.93 -17.78 -0.83
C THR A 68 11.16 -18.67 0.15
N ASP A 69 11.11 -18.33 1.44
CA ASP A 69 10.32 -19.10 2.43
C ASP A 69 8.81 -18.99 2.17
N LEU A 70 8.40 -17.91 1.54
CA LEU A 70 7.07 -17.68 1.01
C LEU A 70 7.11 -17.82 -0.51
N ASP A 71 6.01 -18.24 -1.15
CA ASP A 71 5.94 -18.30 -2.63
C ASP A 71 6.09 -16.89 -3.27
N THR A 72 5.71 -15.84 -2.53
CA THR A 72 5.91 -14.43 -2.85
C THR A 72 6.66 -13.73 -1.72
N TRP A 73 7.62 -12.85 -2.03
CA TRP A 73 8.31 -12.06 -1.02
C TRP A 73 7.71 -10.64 -0.95
N TYR A 74 7.72 -10.04 0.23
CA TYR A 74 7.36 -8.65 0.43
C TYR A 74 8.21 -8.03 1.52
N VAL A 75 8.31 -6.70 1.51
CA VAL A 75 8.90 -5.90 2.58
C VAL A 75 7.89 -4.85 2.98
N ILE A 76 7.61 -4.77 4.28
CA ILE A 76 6.83 -3.70 4.90
C ILE A 76 7.75 -2.76 5.67
N ALA A 77 7.26 -1.57 6.01
CA ALA A 77 8.01 -0.69 6.90
C ALA A 77 8.20 -1.38 8.26
N ASP A 78 9.39 -1.21 8.84
CA ASP A 78 9.66 -1.66 10.21
C ASP A 78 8.69 -0.95 11.17
N ALA A 79 7.75 -1.74 11.70
CA ALA A 79 6.69 -1.25 12.56
C ALA A 79 7.14 -1.11 14.03
N ASP A 80 8.31 -1.67 14.38
CA ASP A 80 8.80 -1.76 15.75
C ASP A 80 10.29 -1.39 15.86
N ASP A 81 10.58 -0.10 15.98
CA ASP A 81 11.91 0.46 16.31
C ASP A 81 12.44 0.00 17.70
N THR A 82 11.77 -0.95 18.37
CA THR A 82 12.20 -1.53 19.64
C THR A 82 12.67 -2.99 19.55
N ASP A 83 12.50 -3.67 18.40
CA ASP A 83 13.16 -4.95 18.12
C ASP A 83 14.43 -4.71 17.29
N ASP A 84 15.52 -5.45 17.59
CA ASP A 84 16.77 -5.41 16.81
C ASP A 84 16.61 -6.18 15.48
N THR A 85 15.39 -6.56 15.09
CA THR A 85 15.07 -7.23 13.83
C THR A 85 14.72 -6.19 12.76
N ASN A 86 15.65 -5.95 11.84
CA ASN A 86 15.38 -5.16 10.65
C ASN A 86 14.34 -5.88 9.77
N ASP A 87 13.11 -5.38 9.75
CA ASP A 87 12.00 -5.91 8.93
C ASP A 87 12.18 -5.65 7.43
N GLU A 88 13.17 -4.84 7.04
CA GLU A 88 13.54 -4.60 5.64
C GLU A 88 14.59 -5.58 5.09
N VAL A 89 14.55 -6.84 5.53
CA VAL A 89 15.48 -7.89 5.12
C VAL A 89 14.77 -9.03 4.40
N VAL A 90 15.15 -9.26 3.14
CA VAL A 90 14.65 -10.38 2.32
C VAL A 90 15.69 -11.49 2.26
N THR A 91 15.32 -12.70 2.68
CA THR A 91 16.17 -13.88 2.50
C THR A 91 15.75 -14.69 1.28
N VAL A 92 16.66 -14.79 0.30
CA VAL A 92 16.47 -15.55 -0.93
C VAL A 92 17.39 -16.76 -0.92
N LYS A 93 16.88 -17.93 -1.28
CA LYS A 93 17.62 -19.19 -1.26
C LYS A 93 18.08 -19.56 -2.67
N LEU A 94 19.38 -19.82 -2.79
CA LEU A 94 20.00 -20.36 -3.99
C LEU A 94 20.09 -21.88 -3.86
N SER A 95 19.61 -22.61 -4.87
CA SER A 95 19.66 -24.07 -4.91
C SER A 95 19.98 -24.61 -6.31
N GLY A 96 20.16 -25.92 -6.44
CA GLY A 96 20.38 -26.61 -7.71
C GLY A 96 21.80 -26.52 -8.27
N TYR A 97 22.66 -25.63 -7.75
CA TYR A 97 24.02 -25.45 -8.27
C TYR A 97 24.98 -26.61 -7.94
N ASP A 98 25.91 -26.89 -8.86
CA ASP A 98 26.93 -27.93 -8.68
C ASP A 98 28.13 -27.40 -7.87
N VAL A 99 28.03 -27.54 -6.55
CA VAL A 99 29.02 -27.04 -5.58
C VAL A 99 30.42 -27.65 -5.71
N TYR A 100 30.50 -28.90 -6.18
CA TYR A 100 31.78 -29.59 -6.38
C TYR A 100 32.30 -29.49 -7.80
N GLN A 101 31.53 -28.86 -8.70
CA GLN A 101 31.84 -28.67 -10.10
C GLN A 101 32.19 -30.00 -10.77
N GLN A 102 31.43 -31.08 -10.52
CA GLN A 102 31.69 -32.40 -11.11
C GLN A 102 31.21 -32.44 -12.56
N ASP A 103 29.96 -32.04 -12.78
CA ASP A 103 29.27 -32.08 -14.06
C ASP A 103 29.13 -30.69 -14.69
N HIS A 104 29.10 -29.65 -13.86
CA HIS A 104 29.01 -28.26 -14.31
C HIS A 104 30.15 -27.42 -13.73
N ALA A 105 30.33 -26.21 -14.24
CA ALA A 105 31.25 -25.24 -13.67
C ALA A 105 30.54 -23.92 -13.35
N LEU A 106 31.00 -23.30 -12.27
CA LEU A 106 30.58 -21.96 -11.87
C LEU A 106 31.73 -21.22 -11.21
N LYS A 107 31.81 -19.92 -11.46
CA LYS A 107 32.75 -19.00 -10.84
C LYS A 107 32.10 -18.30 -9.65
N GLU A 108 30.95 -17.70 -9.89
CA GLU A 108 30.19 -16.90 -8.93
C GLU A 108 28.72 -16.80 -9.33
N VAL A 109 27.87 -16.47 -8.37
CA VAL A 109 26.45 -16.19 -8.56
C VAL A 109 26.18 -14.73 -8.19
N ILE A 110 25.50 -13.99 -9.06
CA ILE A 110 25.14 -12.59 -8.85
C ILE A 110 23.62 -12.52 -8.76
N LEU A 111 23.07 -11.97 -7.68
CA LEU A 111 21.64 -11.68 -7.61
C LEU A 111 21.38 -10.26 -8.12
N GLU A 112 20.28 -10.11 -8.85
CA GLU A 112 19.86 -8.85 -9.43
C GLU A 112 18.38 -8.61 -9.14
N TYR A 113 18.01 -7.33 -8.99
CA TYR A 113 16.63 -6.88 -8.89
C TYR A 113 16.32 -5.82 -9.94
N LYS A 114 15.04 -5.62 -10.21
CA LYS A 114 14.53 -4.46 -10.95
C LYS A 114 13.08 -4.18 -10.53
N GLY A 115 12.63 -2.94 -10.65
CA GLY A 115 11.19 -2.66 -10.63
C GLY A 115 10.50 -3.38 -11.80
N GLU A 116 9.24 -3.77 -11.64
CA GLU A 116 8.49 -4.50 -12.66
C GLU A 116 8.50 -3.75 -14.01
N ASN A 117 8.26 -2.44 -13.97
CA ASN A 117 8.27 -1.55 -15.13
C ASN A 117 9.67 -1.10 -15.60
N SER A 118 10.73 -1.52 -14.92
CA SER A 118 12.11 -1.23 -15.32
C SER A 118 12.63 -2.28 -16.31
N THR A 119 13.53 -1.87 -17.20
CA THR A 119 14.30 -2.77 -18.07
C THR A 119 15.73 -2.99 -17.57
N VAL A 120 16.15 -2.26 -16.52
CA VAL A 120 17.51 -2.26 -15.99
C VAL A 120 17.55 -3.12 -14.73
N TRP A 121 18.41 -4.13 -14.75
CA TRP A 121 18.72 -4.98 -13.61
C TRP A 121 19.88 -4.38 -12.80
N THR A 122 19.70 -4.31 -11.49
CA THR A 122 20.68 -3.79 -10.53
C THR A 122 21.16 -4.92 -9.65
N ARG A 123 22.45 -4.98 -9.35
CA ARG A 123 23.02 -6.03 -8.48
C ARG A 123 22.60 -5.81 -7.03
N MET A 124 22.24 -6.89 -6.36
CA MET A 124 22.01 -6.91 -4.92
C MET A 124 23.34 -6.93 -4.17
N PHE A 125 23.34 -6.35 -2.97
CA PHE A 125 24.42 -6.47 -2.01
C PHE A 125 24.00 -7.47 -0.93
N ASN A 126 24.90 -8.39 -0.59
CA ASN A 126 24.67 -9.31 0.50
C ASN A 126 24.91 -8.58 1.83
N ALA A 127 23.89 -8.54 2.68
CA ALA A 127 23.95 -7.84 3.97
C ALA A 127 25.03 -8.39 4.90
N THR A 128 25.35 -9.69 4.79
CA THR A 128 26.27 -10.38 5.70
C THR A 128 27.73 -9.97 5.47
N ASN A 129 28.11 -9.65 4.23
CA ASN A 129 29.51 -9.43 3.85
C ASN A 129 29.75 -8.25 2.90
N GLY A 130 28.70 -7.56 2.45
CA GLY A 130 28.76 -6.41 1.55
C GLY A 130 29.13 -6.77 0.09
N GLU A 131 29.17 -8.05 -0.27
CA GLU A 131 29.56 -8.49 -1.61
C GLU A 131 28.38 -8.46 -2.60
N THR A 132 28.67 -8.21 -3.88
CA THR A 132 27.67 -8.23 -4.97
C THR A 132 27.65 -9.54 -5.76
N ALA A 133 28.51 -10.48 -5.39
CA ALA A 133 28.64 -11.78 -6.04
C ALA A 133 29.01 -12.81 -4.98
N VAL A 134 28.36 -13.97 -5.01
CA VAL A 134 28.67 -15.11 -4.15
C VAL A 134 29.61 -16.04 -4.89
N SER A 135 30.87 -16.11 -4.45
CA SER A 135 31.87 -16.99 -5.08
C SER A 135 31.55 -18.48 -4.87
N ILE A 136 32.05 -19.33 -5.76
CA ILE A 136 32.00 -20.79 -5.57
C ILE A 136 32.62 -21.24 -4.25
N ASP A 137 33.69 -20.59 -3.79
CA ASP A 137 34.34 -20.92 -2.52
C ASP A 137 33.41 -20.62 -1.33
N THR A 138 32.66 -19.51 -1.39
CA THR A 138 31.65 -19.15 -0.38
C THR A 138 30.51 -20.18 -0.36
N LEU A 139 29.98 -20.55 -1.53
CA LEU A 139 28.92 -21.55 -1.65
C LEU A 139 29.35 -22.91 -1.11
N ARG A 140 30.56 -23.36 -1.46
CA ARG A 140 31.13 -24.62 -1.00
C ARG A 140 31.36 -24.63 0.51
N LYS A 141 31.98 -23.57 1.04
CA LYS A 141 32.23 -23.45 2.47
C LYS A 141 30.93 -23.50 3.28
N TYR A 142 29.88 -22.82 2.82
CA TYR A 142 28.57 -22.87 3.48
C TYR A 142 27.97 -24.28 3.45
N TYR A 143 27.97 -24.92 2.27
CA TYR A 143 27.45 -26.27 2.11
C TYR A 143 28.19 -27.29 3.00
N GLU A 144 29.51 -27.28 3.02
CA GLU A 144 30.31 -28.18 3.87
C GLU A 144 30.03 -27.98 5.37
N GLN A 145 29.73 -26.74 5.80
CA GLN A 145 29.35 -26.44 7.18
C GLN A 145 27.92 -26.89 7.52
N LYS A 146 27.02 -26.92 6.53
CA LYS A 146 25.59 -27.18 6.72
C LYS A 146 25.11 -28.50 6.14
N PHE A 147 26.00 -29.34 5.63
CA PHE A 147 25.68 -30.62 5.00
C PHE A 147 24.82 -31.55 5.86
N ASN A 148 25.02 -31.54 7.18
CA ASN A 148 24.21 -32.35 8.12
C ASN A 148 22.78 -31.81 8.33
N VAL A 149 22.50 -30.58 7.88
CA VAL A 149 21.20 -29.91 7.99
C VAL A 149 20.50 -29.89 6.63
N TYR A 150 21.22 -29.52 5.57
CA TYR A 150 20.75 -29.48 4.19
C TYR A 150 21.58 -30.46 3.36
N PRO A 151 21.04 -31.64 3.03
CA PRO A 151 21.77 -32.65 2.26
C PRO A 151 22.02 -32.21 0.81
N ASP A 152 21.18 -31.33 0.28
CA ASP A 152 21.35 -30.69 -1.03
C ASP A 152 21.96 -29.28 -0.88
N PRO A 153 22.75 -28.81 -1.88
CA PRO A 153 23.31 -27.47 -1.87
C PRO A 153 22.23 -26.39 -1.78
N LEU A 154 22.25 -25.65 -0.66
CA LEU A 154 21.35 -24.54 -0.38
C LEU A 154 22.16 -23.41 0.25
N TYR A 155 22.02 -22.20 -0.29
CA TYR A 155 22.66 -21.00 0.27
C TYR A 155 21.64 -19.89 0.51
N PRO A 156 21.45 -19.42 1.75
CA PRO A 156 20.61 -18.26 2.05
C PRO A 156 21.39 -16.97 1.75
N PHE A 157 20.94 -16.26 0.73
CA PHE A 157 21.36 -14.90 0.44
C PHE A 157 20.47 -13.91 1.17
N VAL A 158 21.08 -13.08 2.01
CA VAL A 158 20.36 -12.07 2.80
C VAL A 158 20.51 -10.72 2.09
N TRP A 159 19.40 -10.18 1.61
CA TRP A 159 19.32 -8.87 0.98
C TRP A 159 18.67 -7.89 1.96
N ASP A 160 19.49 -7.00 2.51
CA ASP A 160 19.04 -5.91 3.35
C ASP A 160 18.79 -4.69 2.46
N ILE A 161 17.55 -4.21 2.46
CA ILE A 161 17.15 -3.04 1.67
C ILE A 161 17.00 -1.78 2.52
N SER A 162 17.29 -1.88 3.82
CA SER A 162 17.31 -0.72 4.71
C SER A 162 18.31 0.31 4.20
N GLY A 163 17.82 1.55 4.05
CA GLY A 163 18.63 2.65 3.53
C GLY A 163 18.92 2.62 2.02
N LEU A 164 18.39 1.65 1.25
CA LEU A 164 18.32 1.76 -0.20
C LEU A 164 17.16 2.66 -0.60
N ASP A 165 17.41 3.63 -1.49
CA ASP A 165 16.37 4.50 -2.08
C ASP A 165 15.55 3.71 -3.12
N MET A 166 14.74 2.80 -2.60
CA MET A 166 13.77 2.00 -3.33
C MET A 166 12.39 2.55 -3.00
N GLN A 167 11.56 2.73 -4.01
CA GLN A 167 10.19 3.23 -3.85
C GLN A 167 9.25 2.04 -3.66
N ASP A 168 8.06 2.30 -3.14
CA ASP A 168 7.04 1.25 -3.05
C ASP A 168 6.60 0.78 -4.43
N GLY A 169 6.22 -0.49 -4.52
CA GLY A 169 5.72 -1.13 -5.72
C GLY A 169 6.27 -2.53 -5.95
N THR A 170 5.98 -3.07 -7.14
CA THR A 170 6.33 -4.45 -7.51
C THR A 170 7.76 -4.54 -8.06
N TYR A 171 8.50 -5.52 -7.57
CA TYR A 171 9.89 -5.80 -7.94
C TYR A 171 10.07 -7.24 -8.38
N GLN A 172 11.03 -7.43 -9.27
CA GLN A 172 11.45 -8.72 -9.78
C GLN A 172 12.90 -8.99 -9.41
N ILE A 173 13.19 -10.23 -9.01
CA ILE A 173 14.52 -10.68 -8.64
C ILE A 173 14.93 -11.91 -9.44
N ARG A 174 16.22 -12.03 -9.75
CA ARG A 174 16.79 -13.21 -10.43
C ARG A 174 18.22 -13.46 -9.98
N ALA A 175 18.70 -14.68 -10.14
CA ALA A 175 20.11 -15.03 -10.03
C ALA A 175 20.74 -15.19 -11.42
N MET A 176 22.01 -14.81 -11.53
CA MET A 176 22.86 -15.01 -12.69
C MET A 176 24.09 -15.83 -12.27
N VAL A 177 24.23 -17.02 -12.83
CA VAL A 177 25.45 -17.84 -12.68
C VAL A 177 26.46 -17.38 -13.71
N VAL A 178 27.66 -17.04 -13.26
CA VAL A 178 28.80 -16.71 -14.12
C VAL A 178 29.71 -17.93 -14.19
N HIS A 179 29.99 -18.40 -15.41
CA HIS A 179 30.93 -19.48 -15.65
C HIS A 179 32.38 -18.96 -15.75
N PRO A 180 33.41 -19.75 -15.44
CA PRO A 180 34.81 -19.31 -15.52
C PRO A 180 35.27 -18.77 -16.89
N ASN A 181 34.61 -19.17 -17.99
CA ASN A 181 34.89 -18.66 -19.35
C ASN A 181 34.15 -17.35 -19.69
N GLY A 182 33.36 -16.78 -18.77
CA GLY A 182 32.59 -15.55 -18.97
C GLY A 182 31.19 -15.73 -19.56
N SER A 183 30.79 -16.95 -19.94
CA SER A 183 29.38 -17.25 -20.24
C SER A 183 28.53 -17.24 -18.97
N PHE A 184 27.22 -17.10 -19.11
CA PHE A 184 26.30 -17.00 -17.97
C PHE A 184 24.95 -17.64 -18.26
N ALA A 185 24.22 -17.96 -17.20
CA ALA A 185 22.85 -18.45 -17.22
C ALA A 185 22.04 -17.74 -16.13
N TYR A 186 20.72 -17.65 -16.30
CA TYR A 186 19.81 -17.05 -15.33
C TYR A 186 18.93 -18.10 -14.67
N SER A 187 18.50 -17.83 -13.43
CA SER A 187 17.39 -18.52 -12.80
C SER A 187 16.05 -18.07 -13.40
N ASP A 188 14.97 -18.71 -12.94
CA ASP A 188 13.64 -18.13 -13.03
C ASP A 188 13.56 -16.79 -12.25
N VAL A 189 12.56 -15.99 -12.58
CA VAL A 189 12.32 -14.68 -11.97
C VAL A 189 11.29 -14.84 -10.85
N LEU A 190 11.62 -14.39 -9.64
CA LEU A 190 10.65 -14.25 -8.55
C LEU A 190 10.13 -12.82 -8.51
N THR A 191 8.83 -12.67 -8.22
CA THR A 191 8.17 -11.37 -8.10
C THR A 191 7.73 -11.16 -6.66
N GLY A 192 7.89 -9.93 -6.17
CA GLY A 192 7.47 -9.51 -4.85
C GLY A 192 7.21 -8.01 -4.80
N ALA A 193 6.92 -7.48 -3.62
CA ALA A 193 6.58 -6.08 -3.42
C ALA A 193 7.40 -5.42 -2.31
N ILE A 194 7.68 -4.14 -2.45
CA ILE A 194 8.11 -3.28 -1.35
C ILE A 194 6.95 -2.36 -1.07
N ASP A 195 6.51 -2.29 0.16
CA ASP A 195 5.40 -1.44 0.56
C ASP A 195 5.64 -0.85 1.95
N ARG A 196 6.24 0.34 2.00
CA ARG A 196 6.59 1.04 3.25
C ARG A 196 5.60 2.13 3.62
N THR A 197 4.67 2.45 2.72
CA THR A 197 3.64 3.46 2.97
C THR A 197 2.54 2.83 3.82
N GLN A 198 2.01 3.62 4.73
CA GLN A 198 0.92 3.20 5.61
C GLN A 198 -0.36 3.87 5.11
N PRO A 199 -1.52 3.20 5.16
CA PRO A 199 -2.77 3.82 4.77
C PRO A 199 -3.04 5.10 5.56
N ARG A 200 -3.28 6.20 4.86
CA ARG A 200 -3.65 7.49 5.46
C ARG A 200 -5.02 7.90 4.99
N LEU A 201 -5.71 8.59 5.89
CA LEU A 201 -7.00 9.19 5.56
C LEU A 201 -6.82 10.22 4.43
N LEU A 202 -7.54 10.02 3.32
CA LEU A 202 -7.43 10.87 2.14
C LEU A 202 -8.20 12.19 2.33
N ASN A 203 -9.44 12.09 2.83
CA ASN A 203 -10.38 13.20 3.01
C ASN A 203 -11.08 13.10 4.38
N LEU A 204 -11.78 14.17 4.78
CA LEU A 204 -12.78 14.04 5.85
C LEU A 204 -13.86 13.05 5.41
N PRO A 205 -14.40 12.22 6.31
CA PRO A 205 -15.47 11.31 5.94
C PRO A 205 -16.69 12.04 5.42
N GLU A 206 -17.35 11.44 4.44
CA GLU A 206 -18.67 11.90 4.00
C GLU A 206 -19.73 11.42 5.00
N PRO A 207 -20.81 12.18 5.24
CA PRO A 207 -21.13 13.48 4.65
C PRO A 207 -20.35 14.64 5.31
N ALA A 208 -19.81 15.53 4.47
CA ALA A 208 -18.88 16.59 4.91
C ALA A 208 -19.55 17.71 5.73
N ASP A 209 -20.87 17.81 5.70
CA ASP A 209 -21.65 18.76 6.51
C ASP A 209 -21.90 18.25 7.95
N GLY A 210 -21.51 17.00 8.25
CA GLY A 210 -21.68 16.39 9.56
C GLY A 210 -23.11 15.94 9.87
N LEU A 211 -24.02 15.95 8.88
CA LEU A 211 -25.41 15.54 9.04
C LEU A 211 -25.63 14.16 8.42
N TRP A 212 -26.04 13.19 9.23
CA TRP A 212 -26.36 11.85 8.76
C TRP A 212 -27.86 11.73 8.45
N SER A 213 -28.22 11.80 7.15
CA SER A 213 -29.61 11.69 6.69
C SER A 213 -29.94 10.30 6.13
N ALA A 214 -31.24 10.06 5.89
CA ALA A 214 -31.72 8.84 5.26
C ALA A 214 -31.12 8.65 3.85
N GLY A 215 -30.46 7.50 3.63
CA GLY A 215 -29.83 7.18 2.35
C GLY A 215 -28.42 7.75 2.16
N ASP A 216 -27.89 8.51 3.12
CA ASP A 216 -26.51 8.98 3.10
C ASP A 216 -25.58 7.91 3.70
N PRO A 217 -24.68 7.30 2.91
CA PRO A 217 -23.64 6.47 3.45
C PRO A 217 -22.58 7.32 4.15
N ILE A 218 -22.00 6.81 5.22
CA ILE A 218 -20.74 7.36 5.73
C ILE A 218 -19.60 6.68 5.01
N VAL A 219 -18.79 7.46 4.29
CA VAL A 219 -17.67 6.96 3.51
C VAL A 219 -16.37 7.50 4.08
N ILE A 220 -15.45 6.59 4.41
CA ILE A 220 -14.10 6.88 4.88
C ILE A 220 -13.15 6.39 3.80
N GLU A 221 -12.35 7.30 3.23
CA GLU A 221 -11.41 7.00 2.14
C GLU A 221 -9.96 7.10 2.61
N PHE A 222 -9.13 6.16 2.14
CA PHE A 222 -7.69 6.12 2.34
C PHE A 222 -6.95 6.46 1.04
N ASP A 223 -5.68 6.85 1.15
CA ASP A 223 -4.82 7.17 0.00
C ASP A 223 -4.28 5.93 -0.74
N GLU A 224 -4.55 4.74 -0.21
CA GLU A 224 -4.27 3.44 -0.82
C GLU A 224 -5.33 2.38 -0.45
N ASP A 225 -5.29 1.24 -1.14
CA ASP A 225 -6.23 0.14 -0.92
C ASP A 225 -5.98 -0.53 0.44
N ILE A 226 -7.07 -0.77 1.17
CA ILE A 226 -7.04 -1.50 2.45
C ILE A 226 -7.31 -2.99 2.22
N ASN A 227 -6.93 -3.82 3.20
CA ASN A 227 -7.27 -5.24 3.20
C ASN A 227 -8.72 -5.44 3.67
N ASP A 228 -9.65 -5.26 2.73
CA ASP A 228 -11.09 -5.40 2.98
C ASP A 228 -11.46 -6.73 3.63
N THR A 229 -10.77 -7.81 3.28
CA THR A 229 -11.06 -9.16 3.80
C THR A 229 -10.66 -9.30 5.26
N GLU A 230 -9.50 -8.76 5.62
CA GLU A 230 -9.03 -8.75 7.01
C GLU A 230 -9.89 -7.80 7.85
N PHE A 231 -10.15 -6.59 7.36
CA PHE A 231 -10.97 -5.61 8.06
C PHE A 231 -12.36 -6.19 8.36
N LEU A 232 -13.05 -6.75 7.37
CA LEU A 232 -14.40 -7.32 7.52
C LEU A 232 -14.46 -8.68 8.23
N SER A 233 -13.30 -9.27 8.60
CA SER A 233 -13.26 -10.60 9.22
C SER A 233 -13.85 -10.64 10.64
N THR A 234 -13.95 -9.47 11.30
CA THR A 234 -14.45 -9.33 12.67
C THR A 234 -15.12 -7.97 12.89
N SER A 235 -16.27 -7.96 13.56
CA SER A 235 -16.94 -6.72 13.95
C SER A 235 -16.21 -5.95 15.05
N ALA A 236 -15.14 -6.49 15.62
CA ALA A 236 -14.31 -5.77 16.60
C ALA A 236 -13.56 -4.57 15.99
N HIS A 237 -13.43 -4.52 14.66
CA HIS A 237 -12.72 -3.45 13.95
C HIS A 237 -13.54 -2.17 13.81
N TRP A 238 -14.84 -2.19 14.13
CA TRP A 238 -15.66 -0.99 14.09
C TRP A 238 -16.69 -0.95 15.21
N GLN A 239 -17.13 0.24 15.56
CA GLN A 239 -18.22 0.49 16.49
C GLN A 239 -19.05 1.65 15.97
N VAL A 240 -20.38 1.50 15.99
CA VAL A 240 -21.32 2.58 15.69
C VAL A 240 -22.14 2.85 16.94
N TYR A 241 -22.30 4.11 17.31
CA TYR A 241 -23.02 4.50 18.51
C TYR A 241 -23.77 5.81 18.31
N VAL A 242 -24.78 6.03 19.14
CA VAL A 242 -25.52 7.30 19.25
C VAL A 242 -25.26 7.94 20.60
N ILE A 243 -25.29 9.27 20.64
CA ILE A 243 -25.08 10.11 21.81
C ILE A 243 -26.34 10.93 22.02
N ASP A 244 -26.97 10.78 23.18
CA ASP A 244 -28.18 11.55 23.52
C ASP A 244 -27.87 12.99 23.98
N PHE A 245 -28.92 13.76 24.25
CA PHE A 245 -28.78 15.15 24.72
C PHE A 245 -28.14 15.30 26.11
N ALA A 246 -28.07 14.22 26.89
CA ALA A 246 -27.35 14.19 28.17
C ALA A 246 -25.86 13.84 27.99
N GLY A 247 -25.46 13.41 26.78
CA GLY A 247 -24.11 12.95 26.46
C GLY A 247 -23.92 11.45 26.68
N ASP A 248 -24.97 10.68 26.94
CA ASP A 248 -24.90 9.24 27.17
C ASP A 248 -24.82 8.48 25.84
N THR A 249 -23.92 7.50 25.77
CA THR A 249 -23.65 6.72 24.56
C THR A 249 -24.41 5.40 24.56
N THR A 250 -25.12 5.12 23.46
CA THR A 250 -25.75 3.82 23.18
C THR A 250 -25.11 3.21 21.94
N PHE A 251 -24.55 2.00 22.06
CA PHE A 251 -23.96 1.29 20.93
C PHE A 251 -25.05 0.61 20.10
N LEU A 252 -24.94 0.74 18.78
CA LEU A 252 -25.81 0.07 17.82
C LEU A 252 -25.30 -1.37 17.59
N ASP A 253 -26.24 -2.30 17.41
CA ASP A 253 -25.90 -3.72 17.30
C ASP A 253 -25.56 -4.11 15.85
N TYR A 254 -24.58 -5.00 15.70
CA TYR A 254 -24.21 -5.57 14.41
C TYR A 254 -24.08 -7.08 14.52
N ASP A 255 -24.89 -7.76 13.72
CA ASP A 255 -24.90 -9.21 13.64
C ASP A 255 -24.58 -9.66 12.22
N ALA A 256 -23.36 -10.16 12.03
CA ALA A 256 -22.89 -10.67 10.75
C ALA A 256 -23.68 -11.92 10.29
N ASP A 257 -24.25 -12.68 11.22
CA ASP A 257 -25.04 -13.88 10.92
C ASP A 257 -26.50 -13.53 10.61
N PHE A 258 -26.97 -12.34 11.04
CA PHE A 258 -28.33 -11.87 10.85
C PHE A 258 -28.37 -10.42 10.30
N PRO A 259 -27.89 -10.17 9.07
CA PRO A 259 -27.79 -8.83 8.50
C PRO A 259 -29.13 -8.07 8.37
N GLY A 260 -30.27 -8.78 8.36
CA GLY A 260 -31.60 -8.17 8.38
C GLY A 260 -32.11 -7.76 9.77
N LEU A 261 -31.31 -7.99 10.82
CA LEU A 261 -31.57 -7.57 12.21
C LEU A 261 -30.47 -6.62 12.73
N SER A 262 -29.43 -6.37 11.95
CA SER A 262 -28.38 -5.40 12.28
C SER A 262 -28.91 -3.98 12.21
N ASP A 263 -28.46 -3.12 13.11
CA ASP A 263 -28.81 -1.71 13.12
C ASP A 263 -28.09 -0.93 12.00
N TYR A 264 -27.04 -1.53 11.42
CA TYR A 264 -26.26 -0.96 10.32
C TYR A 264 -25.57 -2.03 9.48
N GLU A 265 -25.14 -1.65 8.28
CA GLU A 265 -24.31 -2.43 7.37
C GLU A 265 -22.94 -1.76 7.22
N VAL A 266 -21.88 -2.57 7.17
CA VAL A 266 -20.52 -2.12 6.86
C VAL A 266 -20.05 -2.79 5.59
N ARG A 267 -19.43 -2.01 4.70
CA ARG A 267 -18.79 -2.49 3.48
C ARG A 267 -17.37 -1.93 3.43
N ALA A 268 -16.45 -2.73 2.93
CA ALA A 268 -15.09 -2.29 2.59
C ALA A 268 -14.81 -2.72 1.15
N SER A 269 -14.25 -1.81 0.35
CA SER A 269 -13.90 -2.06 -1.04
C SER A 269 -12.77 -1.14 -1.48
N GLY A 270 -11.63 -1.71 -1.87
CA GLY A 270 -10.48 -0.94 -2.35
C GLY A 270 -9.95 -0.04 -1.25
N ASN A 271 -10.02 1.28 -1.42
CA ASN A 271 -9.53 2.26 -0.46
C ASN A 271 -10.64 2.86 0.44
N ALA A 272 -11.85 2.30 0.45
CA ALA A 272 -12.99 2.92 1.12
C ALA A 272 -13.74 1.97 2.07
N ILE A 273 -14.08 2.48 3.25
CA ILE A 273 -15.00 1.85 4.21
C ILE A 273 -16.30 2.64 4.20
N THR A 274 -17.42 1.94 4.05
CA THR A 274 -18.76 2.52 3.97
C THR A 274 -19.66 1.97 5.07
N PHE A 275 -20.33 2.87 5.80
CA PHE A 275 -21.33 2.54 6.81
C PHE A 275 -22.71 3.02 6.36
N VAL A 276 -23.73 2.18 6.53
CA VAL A 276 -25.13 2.51 6.25
C VAL A 276 -25.97 2.09 7.46
N ILE A 277 -26.55 3.03 8.19
CA ILE A 277 -27.47 2.72 9.30
C ILE A 277 -28.86 2.39 8.73
N ASP A 278 -29.57 1.48 9.40
CA ASP A 278 -30.97 1.16 9.11
C ASP A 278 -31.89 2.38 9.28
N ASP A 279 -32.79 2.57 8.31
CA ASP A 279 -33.71 3.71 8.26
C ASP A 279 -34.60 3.83 9.52
N ASP A 280 -34.98 2.73 10.16
CA ASP A 280 -35.79 2.77 11.37
C ASP A 280 -34.97 3.23 12.58
N LYS A 281 -33.66 2.96 12.59
CA LYS A 281 -32.73 3.49 13.60
C LYS A 281 -32.42 4.97 13.41
N LEU A 282 -32.23 5.42 12.17
CA LEU A 282 -32.10 6.86 11.90
C LEU A 282 -33.35 7.64 12.32
N LYS A 283 -34.56 7.10 12.09
CA LYS A 283 -35.82 7.70 12.58
C LYS A 283 -35.91 7.75 14.10
N GLU A 284 -35.51 6.67 14.77
CA GLU A 284 -35.57 6.52 16.22
C GLU A 284 -34.70 7.58 16.92
N TYR A 285 -33.54 7.87 16.34
CA TYR A 285 -32.52 8.75 16.91
C TYR A 285 -32.38 10.11 16.20
N ASP A 286 -33.43 10.57 15.50
CA ASP A 286 -33.44 11.90 14.87
C ASP A 286 -33.08 13.02 15.88
N GLY A 287 -32.09 13.83 15.52
CA GLY A 287 -31.53 14.92 16.34
C GLY A 287 -30.46 14.52 17.35
N TYR A 288 -30.15 13.23 17.49
CA TYR A 288 -29.08 12.75 18.38
C TYR A 288 -27.71 12.88 17.71
N GLY A 289 -26.66 12.93 18.52
CA GLY A 289 -25.31 12.71 18.00
C GLY A 289 -25.13 11.25 17.58
N ALA A 290 -24.27 10.98 16.62
CA ALA A 290 -23.83 9.64 16.25
C ALA A 290 -22.32 9.63 16.07
N GLY A 291 -21.68 8.50 16.32
CA GLY A 291 -20.27 8.35 16.08
C GLY A 291 -19.89 6.98 15.53
N ILE A 292 -18.82 6.99 14.76
CA ILE A 292 -18.19 5.79 14.21
C ILE A 292 -16.76 5.76 14.72
N ARG A 293 -16.37 4.61 15.26
CA ARG A 293 -14.99 4.30 15.58
C ARG A 293 -14.52 3.13 14.73
N THR A 294 -13.35 3.25 14.10
CA THR A 294 -12.69 2.16 13.36
C THR A 294 -11.28 1.91 13.88
N THR A 295 -10.83 0.66 13.82
CA THR A 295 -9.52 0.16 14.28
C THR A 295 -9.13 -1.03 13.40
N GLY A 296 -7.87 -1.47 13.45
CA GLY A 296 -7.43 -2.68 12.74
C GLY A 296 -7.52 -2.50 11.23
N ILE A 297 -7.14 -1.33 10.75
CA ILE A 297 -7.07 -1.05 9.32
C ILE A 297 -5.64 -1.36 8.88
N TYR A 298 -5.52 -2.29 7.94
CA TYR A 298 -4.26 -2.68 7.31
C TYR A 298 -4.41 -2.57 5.80
N ASP A 299 -3.32 -2.32 5.08
CA ASP A 299 -3.30 -2.54 3.63
C ASP A 299 -3.17 -4.03 3.29
N TYR A 300 -3.16 -4.32 1.98
CA TYR A 300 -3.02 -5.69 1.47
C TYR A 300 -1.69 -6.37 1.86
N TRP A 301 -0.63 -5.60 2.08
CA TRP A 301 0.71 -6.09 2.42
C TRP A 301 0.97 -6.16 3.93
N GLY A 302 0.05 -5.63 4.72
CA GLY A 302 0.02 -5.71 6.18
C GLY A 302 0.54 -4.45 6.89
N ASN A 303 0.76 -3.31 6.22
CA ASN A 303 1.08 -2.10 6.98
C ASN A 303 -0.17 -1.63 7.73
N PRO A 304 -0.06 -1.33 9.04
CA PRO A 304 -1.16 -0.71 9.77
C PRO A 304 -1.39 0.71 9.27
N SER A 305 -2.64 1.16 9.30
CA SER A 305 -2.97 2.56 9.03
C SER A 305 -2.19 3.50 9.96
N TYR A 306 -1.92 4.70 9.46
CA TYR A 306 -1.07 5.69 10.16
C TYR A 306 -1.54 6.00 11.59
N TRP A 307 -2.86 5.98 11.83
CA TRP A 307 -3.42 5.99 13.18
C TRP A 307 -3.98 4.61 13.54
N PRO A 308 -3.79 4.14 14.78
CA PRO A 308 -4.30 2.84 15.21
C PRO A 308 -5.83 2.81 15.37
N MET A 309 -6.46 3.99 15.44
CA MET A 309 -7.90 4.15 15.47
C MET A 309 -8.31 5.50 14.89
N TYR A 310 -9.52 5.53 14.35
CA TYR A 310 -10.18 6.74 13.89
C TYR A 310 -11.56 6.85 14.52
N GLU A 311 -11.99 8.06 14.86
CA GLU A 311 -13.30 8.33 15.44
C GLU A 311 -13.88 9.61 14.85
N TRP A 312 -15.14 9.54 14.41
CA TRP A 312 -15.88 10.65 13.83
C TRP A 312 -17.25 10.77 14.45
N ASN A 313 -17.75 11.99 14.55
CA ASN A 313 -19.06 12.29 15.12
C ASN A 313 -19.90 13.12 14.13
N PHE A 314 -21.19 12.81 14.09
CA PHE A 314 -22.20 13.37 13.22
C PHE A 314 -23.45 13.70 14.05
N VAL A 315 -24.39 14.41 13.46
CA VAL A 315 -25.75 14.57 14.00
C VAL A 315 -26.71 13.84 13.07
N ILE A 316 -27.58 13.00 13.62
CA ILE A 316 -28.62 12.32 12.84
C ILE A 316 -29.70 13.34 12.48
N ASP A 317 -29.98 13.51 11.20
CA ASP A 317 -31.01 14.42 10.69
C ASP A 317 -31.92 13.70 9.70
N TYR A 318 -32.61 12.66 10.18
CA TYR A 318 -33.49 11.84 9.36
C TYR A 318 -34.63 12.66 8.74
N PHE A 319 -35.24 13.57 9.52
CA PHE A 319 -36.36 14.39 9.05
C PHE A 319 -35.95 15.72 8.41
N LYS A 320 -34.64 15.97 8.23
CA LYS A 320 -34.09 17.23 7.69
C LYS A 320 -34.56 18.46 8.47
N ARG A 321 -34.66 18.36 9.79
CA ARG A 321 -35.19 19.42 10.68
C ARG A 321 -34.12 20.38 11.16
N THR A 322 -32.87 20.20 10.76
CA THR A 322 -31.82 21.16 11.08
C THR A 322 -32.15 22.51 10.42
N PRO A 323 -32.04 23.66 11.12
CA PRO A 323 -32.28 24.95 10.51
C PRO A 323 -31.28 25.21 9.38
N SER A 324 -31.79 25.71 8.26
CA SER A 324 -30.95 26.17 7.15
C SER A 324 -29.91 27.20 7.62
N PRO A 325 -28.66 27.12 7.13
CA PRO A 325 -27.71 28.22 7.31
C PRO A 325 -28.28 29.51 6.70
N VAL A 326 -27.84 30.66 7.18
CA VAL A 326 -28.17 31.97 6.59
C VAL A 326 -27.01 32.93 6.79
N SER A 327 -26.62 33.60 5.70
CA SER A 327 -25.64 34.69 5.72
C SER A 327 -26.37 36.02 5.59
N LEU A 328 -25.90 37.03 6.33
CA LEU A 328 -26.43 38.40 6.30
C LEU A 328 -25.40 39.32 5.64
N VAL A 329 -25.79 40.01 4.57
CA VAL A 329 -24.91 40.88 3.77
C VAL A 329 -25.44 42.31 3.72
N GLY A 330 -24.57 43.27 4.05
CA GLY A 330 -24.90 44.70 4.05
C GLY A 330 -25.55 45.15 5.35
N PRO A 331 -25.78 46.47 5.54
CA PRO A 331 -25.37 47.59 4.70
C PRO A 331 -23.93 48.08 5.01
N GLY A 332 -22.93 47.19 4.99
CA GLY A 332 -21.52 47.54 5.22
C GLY A 332 -21.23 47.99 6.65
N ASP A 333 -19.95 48.05 7.01
CA ASP A 333 -19.54 48.46 8.35
C ASP A 333 -19.82 49.96 8.57
N ASN A 334 -20.27 50.32 9.79
CA ASN A 334 -20.55 51.70 10.21
C ASN A 334 -21.68 52.39 9.41
N TRP A 335 -22.75 51.66 9.10
CA TRP A 335 -23.96 52.25 8.54
C TRP A 335 -24.52 53.36 9.45
N LEU A 336 -25.05 54.43 8.85
CA LEU A 336 -25.61 55.59 9.55
C LEU A 336 -26.96 55.93 8.96
N VAL A 337 -27.99 56.03 9.80
CA VAL A 337 -29.30 56.57 9.41
C VAL A 337 -29.48 57.97 9.99
N ASN A 338 -29.77 58.96 9.15
CA ASN A 338 -29.99 60.35 9.56
C ASN A 338 -31.31 60.87 8.98
N SER A 339 -32.21 61.32 9.86
CA SER A 339 -33.63 61.61 9.58
C SER A 339 -33.91 62.87 8.75
N LEU A 340 -32.90 63.47 8.10
CA LEU A 340 -33.08 64.66 7.27
C LEU A 340 -33.75 64.41 5.90
N LEU A 341 -34.08 63.15 5.57
CA LEU A 341 -34.71 62.77 4.31
C LEU A 341 -36.03 62.03 4.57
N VAL A 342 -37.13 62.57 4.06
CA VAL A 342 -38.45 61.91 4.03
C VAL A 342 -38.48 60.86 2.92
N GLY A 343 -38.88 59.62 3.23
CA GLY A 343 -39.04 58.52 2.26
C GLY A 343 -38.18 57.29 2.58
N GLU A 344 -37.81 56.50 1.55
CA GLU A 344 -36.99 55.26 1.65
C GLU A 344 -35.59 55.45 2.28
N ALA A 345 -35.24 56.66 2.73
CA ALA A 345 -33.96 57.01 3.33
C ALA A 345 -33.82 56.62 4.82
N ASN A 346 -34.90 56.15 5.47
CA ASN A 346 -34.90 55.63 6.85
C ASN A 346 -35.09 54.11 6.89
N THR A 347 -34.60 53.41 5.86
CA THR A 347 -34.70 51.96 5.77
C THR A 347 -33.35 51.36 5.46
N LEU A 348 -32.91 50.44 6.31
CA LEU A 348 -31.74 49.61 6.07
C LEU A 348 -32.18 48.32 5.39
N ASN A 349 -31.42 47.91 4.37
CA ASN A 349 -31.67 46.69 3.62
C ASN A 349 -30.53 45.71 3.89
N PHE A 350 -30.88 44.50 4.28
CA PHE A 350 -29.95 43.41 4.52
C PHE A 350 -30.27 42.30 3.53
N VAL A 351 -29.29 41.92 2.72
CA VAL A 351 -29.44 40.81 1.79
C VAL A 351 -29.15 39.53 2.56
N ILE A 352 -30.06 38.56 2.47
CA ILE A 352 -29.85 37.23 3.01
C ILE A 352 -29.47 36.27 1.90
N THR A 353 -28.46 35.43 2.15
CA THR A 353 -27.93 34.44 1.20
C THR A 353 -27.68 33.10 1.90
N ASP A 354 -27.29 32.10 1.12
CA ASP A 354 -26.86 30.76 1.56
C ASP A 354 -27.92 29.91 2.27
N TYR A 355 -29.17 30.39 2.34
CA TYR A 355 -30.28 29.62 2.87
C TYR A 355 -30.82 28.61 1.85
N ASP A 356 -31.15 27.43 2.35
CA ASP A 356 -31.71 26.31 1.63
C ASP A 356 -33.22 26.46 1.46
N LEU A 357 -33.60 27.29 0.48
CA LEU A 357 -35.00 27.58 0.19
C LEU A 357 -35.83 26.35 -0.22
N PHE A 358 -35.17 25.35 -0.80
CA PHE A 358 -35.80 24.16 -1.34
C PHE A 358 -35.75 22.97 -0.38
N GLU A 359 -35.19 23.18 0.82
CA GLU A 359 -35.02 22.18 1.86
C GLU A 359 -34.34 20.91 1.33
N ALA A 360 -33.31 21.11 0.49
CA ALA A 360 -32.53 20.04 -0.10
C ALA A 360 -31.70 19.28 0.94
N SER A 361 -31.15 19.98 1.92
CA SER A 361 -30.30 19.44 2.99
C SER A 361 -30.70 19.90 4.39
N THR A 362 -31.52 20.94 4.54
CA THR A 362 -31.95 21.49 5.83
C THR A 362 -33.42 21.94 5.80
N SER A 363 -34.04 22.24 6.94
CA SER A 363 -35.38 22.83 7.00
C SER A 363 -35.33 24.34 7.11
N LEU A 364 -36.34 25.01 6.55
CA LEU A 364 -36.48 26.45 6.65
C LEU A 364 -37.92 26.81 6.95
N ASP A 365 -38.21 27.27 8.17
CA ASP A 365 -39.54 27.81 8.51
C ASP A 365 -39.62 29.31 8.22
N SER A 366 -38.69 30.08 8.77
CA SER A 366 -38.57 31.52 8.53
C SER A 366 -37.17 32.05 8.79
N ILE A 367 -36.86 33.22 8.22
CA ILE A 367 -35.65 33.98 8.49
C ILE A 367 -36.06 35.30 9.13
N THR A 368 -35.51 35.57 10.31
CA THR A 368 -35.84 36.74 11.13
C THR A 368 -34.63 37.67 11.20
N LEU A 369 -34.85 38.95 10.84
CA LEU A 369 -33.92 40.03 11.13
C LEU A 369 -34.19 40.55 12.53
N GLU A 370 -33.16 40.58 13.36
CA GLU A 370 -33.18 41.17 14.69
C GLU A 370 -32.10 42.26 14.81
N TYR A 371 -32.30 43.22 15.71
CA TYR A 371 -31.24 44.15 16.13
C TYR A 371 -31.09 44.14 17.64
N GLN A 372 -29.93 44.58 18.11
CA GLN A 372 -29.69 44.88 19.52
C GLN A 372 -29.08 46.28 19.66
N ARG A 373 -29.63 47.09 20.56
CA ARG A 373 -29.01 48.37 20.92
C ARG A 373 -27.81 48.13 21.83
N ALA A 374 -26.75 48.92 21.69
CA ALA A 374 -25.50 48.72 22.43
C ALA A 374 -25.65 48.74 23.97
N ASP A 375 -26.72 49.34 24.50
CA ASP A 375 -27.05 49.38 25.93
C ASP A 375 -28.09 48.34 26.39
N GLU A 376 -28.52 47.44 25.50
CA GLU A 376 -29.51 46.38 25.76
C GLU A 376 -28.88 44.98 25.68
N THR A 377 -29.51 43.99 26.33
CA THR A 377 -29.05 42.59 26.35
C THR A 377 -29.99 41.62 25.64
N TRP A 378 -31.12 42.10 25.11
CA TRP A 378 -32.04 41.32 24.31
C TRP A 378 -31.97 41.77 22.84
N TRP A 379 -32.34 40.86 21.94
CA TRP A 379 -32.52 41.15 20.53
C TRP A 379 -33.99 41.49 20.28
N THR A 380 -34.23 42.43 19.37
CA THR A 380 -35.56 42.87 18.97
C THR A 380 -35.79 42.49 17.51
N GLN A 381 -36.85 41.73 17.27
CA GLN A 381 -37.28 41.33 15.94
C GLN A 381 -37.81 42.52 15.14
N VAL A 382 -37.34 42.64 13.89
CA VAL A 382 -37.72 43.71 12.96
C VAL A 382 -38.59 43.20 11.83
N ASN A 383 -38.12 42.15 11.17
CA ASN A 383 -38.70 41.67 9.93
C ASN A 383 -38.52 40.16 9.85
N VAL A 384 -39.54 39.49 9.33
CA VAL A 384 -39.54 38.04 9.14
C VAL A 384 -39.98 37.76 7.73
N LEU A 385 -39.25 36.89 7.05
CA LEU A 385 -39.68 36.26 5.82
C LEU A 385 -39.91 34.78 6.11
N THR A 386 -41.17 34.38 5.96
CA THR A 386 -41.55 32.96 6.01
C THR A 386 -41.07 32.24 4.76
N ARG A 387 -40.88 30.93 4.84
CA ARG A 387 -40.51 30.09 3.69
C ARG A 387 -41.39 30.33 2.47
N ASP A 388 -42.70 30.43 2.66
CA ASP A 388 -43.66 30.65 1.57
C ASP A 388 -43.43 32.01 0.88
N GLN A 389 -43.03 33.05 1.63
CA GLN A 389 -42.67 34.35 1.07
C GLN A 389 -41.35 34.29 0.32
N LEU A 390 -40.34 33.61 0.87
CA LEU A 390 -39.04 33.42 0.21
C LEU A 390 -39.21 32.65 -1.11
N GLN A 391 -40.07 31.63 -1.14
CA GLN A 391 -40.37 30.84 -2.35
C GLN A 391 -41.10 31.68 -3.40
N ALA A 392 -42.08 32.49 -2.98
CA ALA A 392 -42.79 33.40 -3.87
C ALA A 392 -41.85 34.46 -4.46
N ASN A 393 -40.93 34.99 -3.66
CA ASN A 393 -39.94 35.98 -4.10
C ASN A 393 -38.94 35.35 -5.07
N TYR A 394 -38.42 34.17 -4.77
CA TYR A 394 -37.53 33.45 -5.69
C TYR A 394 -38.21 33.11 -7.01
N ALA A 395 -39.48 32.67 -7.00
CA ALA A 395 -40.23 32.40 -8.22
C ALA A 395 -40.45 33.65 -9.09
N THR A 396 -40.51 34.83 -8.46
CA THR A 396 -40.78 36.11 -9.14
C THR A 396 -39.50 36.80 -9.62
N TYR A 397 -38.44 36.74 -8.82
CA TYR A 397 -37.23 37.55 -8.98
C TYR A 397 -35.94 36.73 -9.12
N GLY A 398 -35.99 35.42 -8.90
CA GLY A 398 -34.85 34.51 -8.98
C GLY A 398 -34.28 34.44 -10.40
N LEU A 399 -32.95 34.39 -10.48
CA LEU A 399 -32.23 34.21 -11.74
C LEU A 399 -31.76 32.76 -11.85
N SER A 400 -31.97 32.17 -13.03
CA SER A 400 -31.52 30.81 -13.32
C SER A 400 -30.01 30.69 -13.10
N GLY A 401 -29.59 29.77 -12.23
CA GLY A 401 -28.18 29.51 -11.93
C GLY A 401 -27.58 30.37 -10.81
N GLN A 402 -28.37 31.15 -10.08
CA GLN A 402 -27.96 31.80 -8.84
C GLN A 402 -28.66 31.19 -7.63
N GLY A 403 -27.96 31.18 -6.48
CA GLY A 403 -28.51 30.77 -5.19
C GLY A 403 -29.68 31.66 -4.75
N ALA A 404 -30.49 31.15 -3.83
CA ALA A 404 -31.61 31.90 -3.28
C ALA A 404 -31.10 33.14 -2.52
N LEU A 405 -31.67 34.30 -2.84
CA LEU A 405 -31.35 35.57 -2.20
C LEU A 405 -32.63 36.34 -1.96
N ASP A 406 -32.72 37.03 -0.82
CA ASP A 406 -33.83 37.93 -0.52
C ASP A 406 -33.33 39.13 0.29
N THR A 407 -34.20 40.09 0.57
CA THR A 407 -33.87 41.31 1.32
C THR A 407 -34.79 41.48 2.53
N LEU A 408 -34.21 41.42 3.72
CA LEU A 408 -34.86 41.84 4.96
C LEU A 408 -34.70 43.35 5.12
N ARG A 409 -35.77 44.03 5.54
CA ARG A 409 -35.82 45.49 5.64
C ARG A 409 -36.05 45.95 7.07
N TRP A 410 -35.24 46.90 7.52
CA TRP A 410 -35.42 47.57 8.80
C TRP A 410 -35.80 49.03 8.61
N GLY A 411 -37.07 49.36 8.87
CA GLY A 411 -37.53 50.74 8.97
C GLY A 411 -37.17 51.33 10.33
N THR A 412 -36.35 52.37 10.36
CA THR A 412 -35.79 52.93 11.61
C THR A 412 -36.53 54.16 12.12
N VAL A 413 -37.72 54.46 11.58
CA VAL A 413 -38.46 55.71 11.85
C VAL A 413 -38.88 55.83 13.32
N ASP A 414 -39.19 54.70 13.95
CA ASP A 414 -39.60 54.62 15.36
C ASP A 414 -38.47 54.11 16.27
N THR A 415 -37.26 53.95 15.73
CA THR A 415 -36.07 53.49 16.46
C THR A 415 -35.40 54.70 17.15
N ALA A 416 -35.03 54.56 18.42
CA ALA A 416 -34.37 55.64 19.16
C ALA A 416 -32.96 55.94 18.62
N ASP A 417 -32.42 57.13 18.90
CA ASP A 417 -31.03 57.42 18.59
C ASP A 417 -30.09 56.52 19.43
N GLY A 418 -29.07 55.94 18.79
CA GLY A 418 -28.09 55.07 19.45
C GLY A 418 -27.22 54.28 18.50
N GLU A 419 -26.36 53.44 19.07
CA GLU A 419 -25.58 52.43 18.36
C GLU A 419 -26.29 51.08 18.41
N TYR A 420 -26.25 50.34 17.31
CA TYR A 420 -26.99 49.10 17.11
C TYR A 420 -26.11 48.06 16.41
N GLN A 421 -26.35 46.80 16.72
CA GLN A 421 -25.77 45.64 16.05
C GLN A 421 -26.84 44.72 15.49
#